data_AF-A0A968YWE7-F1
#
_entry.id   AF-A0A968YWE7-F1
#
_cell.length_a   1.000
_cell.length_b   1.000
_cell.length_c   1.000
_cell.angle_alpha   90.00
_cell.angle_beta   90.00
_cell.angle_gamma   90.00
#
_symmetry.space_group_name_H-M   'P 1'
#
loop_
_entity.id
_entity.type
_entity.pdbx_description
1 polymer ?
#
loop_
_entity_poly.entity_id
_entity_poly.type
_entity_poly.pdbx_seq_one_letter_code
_entity_poly.pdbx_strand_id
1 'polypeptide(L)'
;MTSIEVFISYHQKDEDLREELEKHLTSLQREKTIISWSDRKIVAGQEFKGEINKYLNQAGLILLLVSPDFIASEYHWTVEVTRALEQNAAGKASVIPVLLRSVYWETPPIDELSPLPSNRKPITSWNDRDEAFVDVVKGIREEVKRLVANSNYSPPQQTSQELQERQYQVTSLINEADRLREDKNFEKAVLKYKAALSLDPNSVLAHTNLGFALFVQGKLDQAIACYQKALQIDPNFAYAHFTLGNALYAQGKLDQAIACYQKALQIDPNLTDNRAHN
;
A
#
# COMPACT_ATOMS: atom_id res chain seq x y z
N MET A 1 12.76 16.11 8.28
CA MET A 1 11.45 16.39 7.67
C MET A 1 10.45 15.45 8.29
N THR A 2 9.46 16.00 8.97
CA THR A 2 8.37 15.23 9.55
C THR A 2 7.52 14.72 8.39
N SER A 3 7.58 13.41 8.13
CA SER A 3 6.84 12.77 7.05
C SER A 3 5.58 12.14 7.64
N ILE A 4 4.46 12.16 6.91
CA ILE A 4 3.14 11.78 7.45
C ILE A 4 2.69 10.42 6.89
N GLU A 5 2.12 9.56 7.75
CA GLU A 5 1.40 8.36 7.34
C GLU A 5 -0.05 8.72 6.98
N VAL A 6 -0.52 8.22 5.83
CA VAL A 6 -1.87 8.47 5.32
C VAL A 6 -2.75 7.25 5.53
N PHE A 7 -4.00 7.43 5.96
CA PHE A 7 -5.01 6.38 5.94
C PHE A 7 -6.12 6.73 4.95
N ILE A 8 -6.50 5.78 4.09
CA ILE A 8 -7.55 5.96 3.08
C ILE A 8 -8.77 5.14 3.47
N SER A 9 -9.85 5.82 3.83
CA SER A 9 -11.17 5.22 4.07
C SER A 9 -12.02 5.34 2.81
N TYR A 10 -12.54 4.22 2.31
CA TYR A 10 -13.29 4.17 1.06
C TYR A 10 -14.24 2.96 1.02
N HIS A 11 -15.25 3.03 0.15
CA HIS A 11 -16.15 1.92 -0.10
C HIS A 11 -15.61 1.03 -1.24
N GLN A 12 -15.76 -0.30 -1.14
CA GLN A 12 -15.22 -1.26 -2.13
C GLN A 12 -15.65 -1.02 -3.58
N LYS A 13 -16.80 -0.39 -3.83
CA LYS A 13 -17.27 -0.02 -5.18
C LYS A 13 -16.52 1.17 -5.80
N ASP A 14 -15.63 1.78 -5.03
CA ASP A 14 -14.77 2.89 -5.45
C ASP A 14 -13.29 2.43 -5.54
N GLU A 15 -13.04 1.12 -5.55
CA GLU A 15 -11.70 0.54 -5.62
C GLU A 15 -10.89 1.05 -6.82
N ASP A 16 -11.52 1.16 -7.99
CA ASP A 16 -10.89 1.68 -9.20
C ASP A 16 -10.39 3.13 -9.02
N LEU A 17 -11.20 3.99 -8.39
CA LEU A 17 -10.86 5.39 -8.14
C LEU A 17 -9.81 5.53 -7.03
N ARG A 18 -9.83 4.63 -6.04
CA ARG A 18 -8.78 4.51 -5.01
C ARG A 18 -7.45 4.15 -5.66
N GLU A 19 -7.42 3.16 -6.55
CA GLU A 19 -6.20 2.75 -7.28
C GLU A 19 -5.64 3.85 -8.16
N GLU A 20 -6.50 4.64 -8.82
CA GLU A 20 -6.08 5.83 -9.56
C GLU A 20 -5.44 6.85 -8.63
N LEU A 21 -6.07 7.19 -7.49
CA LEU A 21 -5.50 8.09 -6.49
C LEU A 21 -4.11 7.64 -6.00
N GLU A 22 -3.94 6.36 -5.70
CA GLU A 22 -2.66 5.81 -5.23
C GLU A 22 -1.52 6.02 -6.21
N LYS A 23 -1.78 5.90 -7.53
CA LYS A 23 -0.77 6.21 -8.56
C LYS A 23 -0.28 7.64 -8.42
N HIS A 24 -1.17 8.58 -8.12
CA HIS A 24 -0.81 9.98 -7.89
C HIS A 24 -0.11 10.19 -6.53
N LEU A 25 -0.51 9.48 -5.47
CA LEU A 25 0.17 9.54 -4.16
C LEU A 25 1.64 9.09 -4.22
N THR A 26 2.02 8.23 -5.17
CA THR A 26 3.43 7.86 -5.40
C THR A 26 4.33 9.09 -5.66
N SER A 27 3.78 10.18 -6.19
CA SER A 27 4.53 11.43 -6.37
C SER A 27 4.89 12.06 -5.01
N LEU A 28 3.93 12.14 -4.09
CA LEU A 28 4.12 12.67 -2.74
C LEU A 28 5.09 11.81 -1.91
N GLN A 29 5.06 10.49 -2.10
CA GLN A 29 6.01 9.59 -1.44
C GLN A 29 7.43 9.77 -1.98
N ARG A 30 7.60 9.91 -3.31
CA ARG A 30 8.91 10.25 -3.92
C ARG A 30 9.44 11.60 -3.44
N GLU A 31 8.56 12.57 -3.25
CA GLU A 31 8.86 13.89 -2.67
C GLU A 31 9.13 13.85 -1.15
N LYS A 32 8.98 12.68 -0.49
CA LYS A 32 9.06 12.51 0.97
C LYS A 32 8.09 13.40 1.76
N THR A 33 6.97 13.77 1.12
CA THR A 33 5.86 14.48 1.79
C THR A 33 5.07 13.52 2.67
N ILE A 34 4.87 12.28 2.20
CA ILE A 34 4.23 11.19 2.94
C ILE A 34 5.18 9.98 3.02
N ILE A 35 5.08 9.19 4.08
CA ILE A 35 5.92 7.99 4.30
C ILE A 35 5.33 6.80 3.53
N SER A 36 4.06 6.56 3.80
CA SER A 36 3.29 5.43 3.31
C SER A 36 1.81 5.81 3.41
N TRP A 37 0.97 5.03 2.73
CA TRP A 37 -0.45 5.02 2.99
C TRP A 37 -0.89 3.61 3.31
N SER A 38 -1.93 3.51 4.12
CA SER A 38 -2.66 2.28 4.38
C SER A 38 -4.09 2.46 3.89
N ASP A 39 -4.62 1.44 3.25
CA ASP A 39 -5.99 1.38 2.78
C ASP A 39 -6.63 0.07 3.24
N ARG A 40 -7.93 -0.05 2.99
CA ARG A 40 -8.65 -1.29 3.25
C ARG A 40 -8.29 -2.33 2.19
N LYS A 41 -7.37 -3.23 2.53
CA LYS A 41 -7.28 -4.59 1.96
C LYS A 41 -7.44 -5.64 3.06
N ILE A 42 -8.55 -5.59 3.78
CA ILE A 42 -8.87 -6.58 4.81
C ILE A 42 -9.40 -7.84 4.13
N VAL A 43 -8.66 -8.94 4.27
CA VAL A 43 -9.08 -10.28 3.85
C VAL A 43 -10.24 -10.73 4.74
N ALA A 44 -11.32 -11.25 4.14
CA ALA A 44 -12.47 -11.74 4.90
C ALA A 44 -12.04 -12.74 6.01
N GLY A 45 -12.33 -12.42 7.27
CA GLY A 45 -12.10 -13.30 8.42
C GLY A 45 -11.27 -12.75 9.59
N GLN A 46 -10.71 -11.53 9.52
CA GLN A 46 -10.00 -10.90 10.65
C GLN A 46 -10.88 -9.93 11.44
N GLU A 47 -10.61 -9.80 12.76
CA GLU A 47 -11.35 -8.92 13.68
C GLU A 47 -11.29 -7.44 13.24
N PHE A 48 -12.37 -7.00 12.57
CA PHE A 48 -12.50 -5.72 11.88
C PHE A 48 -12.19 -4.46 12.70
N LYS A 49 -12.45 -4.44 14.03
CA LYS A 49 -12.41 -3.21 14.83
C LYS A 49 -11.01 -2.87 15.38
N GLY A 50 -10.18 -3.87 15.64
CA GLY A 50 -8.86 -3.67 16.26
C GLY A 50 -7.84 -3.09 15.27
N GLU A 51 -7.80 -3.63 14.05
CA GLU A 51 -6.83 -3.22 13.03
C GLU A 51 -7.12 -1.81 12.47
N ILE A 52 -8.40 -1.46 12.27
CA ILE A 52 -8.78 -0.13 11.77
C ILE A 52 -8.38 0.96 12.78
N ASN A 53 -8.59 0.73 14.08
CA ASN A 53 -8.15 1.65 15.11
C ASN A 53 -6.62 1.81 15.13
N LYS A 54 -5.87 0.75 14.85
CA LYS A 54 -4.41 0.83 14.75
C LYS A 54 -3.99 1.80 13.64
N TYR A 55 -4.51 1.64 12.42
CA TYR A 55 -4.14 2.51 11.29
C TYR A 55 -4.65 3.96 11.48
N LEU A 56 -5.89 4.14 11.97
CA LEU A 56 -6.43 5.48 12.25
C LEU A 56 -5.65 6.22 13.35
N ASN A 57 -5.10 5.51 14.34
CA ASN A 57 -4.29 6.11 15.40
C ASN A 57 -2.86 6.45 14.94
N GLN A 58 -2.37 5.79 13.89
CA GLN A 58 -1.02 6.00 13.33
C GLN A 58 -1.01 7.04 12.20
N ALA A 59 -2.16 7.26 11.55
CA ALA A 59 -2.30 8.21 10.47
C ALA A 59 -2.24 9.66 10.97
N GLY A 60 -1.31 10.45 10.42
CA GLY A 60 -1.29 11.89 10.61
C GLY A 60 -2.18 12.63 9.60
N LEU A 61 -2.60 11.94 8.53
CA LEU A 61 -3.56 12.43 7.54
C LEU A 61 -4.55 11.31 7.20
N ILE A 62 -5.84 11.62 7.19
CA ILE A 62 -6.92 10.67 6.89
C ILE A 62 -7.69 11.19 5.67
N LEU A 63 -7.74 10.39 4.60
CA LEU A 63 -8.52 10.68 3.41
C LEU A 63 -9.85 9.90 3.47
N LEU A 64 -10.96 10.63 3.37
CA LEU A 64 -12.29 10.03 3.27
C LEU A 64 -12.74 10.09 1.82
N LEU A 65 -12.76 8.96 1.11
CA LEU A 65 -13.18 8.92 -0.29
C LEU A 65 -14.70 8.92 -0.37
N VAL A 66 -15.27 10.10 -0.60
CA VAL A 66 -16.70 10.35 -0.50
C VAL A 66 -17.41 9.97 -1.81
N SER A 67 -18.35 9.03 -1.68
CA SER A 67 -19.28 8.59 -2.72
C SER A 67 -20.65 8.27 -2.10
N PRO A 68 -21.72 8.11 -2.91
CA PRO A 68 -23.01 7.65 -2.40
C PRO A 68 -22.93 6.34 -1.62
N ASP A 69 -22.11 5.38 -2.09
CA ASP A 69 -21.95 4.08 -1.44
C ASP A 69 -21.16 4.19 -0.12
N PHE A 70 -20.18 5.09 -0.06
CA PHE A 70 -19.44 5.39 1.16
C PHE A 70 -20.34 5.91 2.28
N ILE A 71 -21.23 6.85 1.94
CA ILE A 71 -22.15 7.47 2.89
C ILE A 71 -23.28 6.52 3.29
N ALA A 72 -23.82 5.78 2.33
CA ALA A 72 -24.89 4.81 2.60
C ALA A 72 -24.44 3.63 3.48
N SER A 73 -23.13 3.40 3.58
CA SER A 73 -22.60 2.37 4.45
C SER A 73 -22.63 2.82 5.92
N GLU A 74 -23.55 2.24 6.71
CA GLU A 74 -23.62 2.44 8.17
C GLU A 74 -22.26 2.28 8.86
N TYR A 75 -21.43 1.33 8.41
CA TYR A 75 -20.11 1.09 9.02
C TYR A 75 -19.09 2.22 8.78
N HIS A 76 -18.78 2.56 7.52
CA HIS A 76 -17.87 3.65 7.19
C HIS A 76 -18.34 4.97 7.82
N TRP A 77 -19.64 5.24 7.73
CA TRP A 77 -20.23 6.48 8.23
C TRP A 77 -20.21 6.61 9.76
N THR A 78 -20.61 5.57 10.49
CA THR A 78 -20.76 5.68 11.96
C THR A 78 -19.47 5.43 12.72
N VAL A 79 -18.56 4.61 12.19
CA VAL A 79 -17.34 4.22 12.92
C VAL A 79 -16.12 4.97 12.41
N GLU A 80 -15.82 4.88 11.12
CA GLU A 80 -14.57 5.42 10.57
C GLU A 80 -14.60 6.94 10.47
N VAL A 81 -15.68 7.53 9.95
CA VAL A 81 -15.83 8.99 9.86
C VAL A 81 -15.86 9.62 11.24
N THR A 82 -16.67 9.11 12.17
CA THR A 82 -16.72 9.60 13.56
C THR A 82 -15.34 9.59 14.20
N ARG A 83 -14.61 8.47 14.06
CA ARG A 83 -13.27 8.33 14.65
C ARG A 83 -12.24 9.25 14.00
N ALA A 84 -12.30 9.42 12.68
CA ALA A 84 -11.45 10.34 11.95
C ALA A 84 -11.69 11.79 12.43
N LEU A 85 -12.95 12.19 12.58
CA LEU A 85 -13.33 13.51 13.09
C LEU A 85 -12.89 13.72 14.54
N GLU A 86 -12.97 12.71 15.40
CA GLU A 86 -12.41 12.77 16.78
C GLU A 86 -10.90 13.02 16.76
N GLN A 87 -10.14 12.33 15.90
CA GLN A 87 -8.69 12.55 15.76
C GLN A 87 -8.37 13.96 15.25
N ASN A 88 -9.19 14.46 14.32
CA ASN A 88 -9.11 15.82 13.79
C ASN A 88 -9.33 16.87 14.88
N ALA A 89 -10.41 16.72 15.66
CA ALA A 89 -10.72 17.61 16.78
C ALA A 89 -9.64 17.56 17.88
N ALA A 90 -9.00 16.41 18.08
CA ALA A 90 -7.89 16.25 19.01
C ALA A 90 -6.55 16.77 18.48
N GLY A 91 -6.47 17.24 17.22
CA GLY A 91 -5.25 17.71 16.59
C GLY A 91 -4.20 16.63 16.29
N LYS A 92 -4.61 15.35 16.34
CA LYS A 92 -3.72 14.19 16.15
C LYS A 92 -3.56 13.79 14.68
N ALA A 93 -4.60 14.00 13.89
CA ALA A 93 -4.61 13.79 12.45
C ALA A 93 -5.33 14.95 11.77
N SER A 94 -5.08 15.18 10.48
CA SER A 94 -5.94 16.01 9.65
C SER A 94 -6.85 15.14 8.80
N VAL A 95 -8.09 15.57 8.59
CA VAL A 95 -9.07 14.82 7.79
C VAL A 95 -9.40 15.60 6.52
N ILE A 96 -9.21 14.97 5.37
CA ILE A 96 -9.56 15.53 4.05
C ILE A 96 -10.61 14.63 3.39
N PRO A 97 -11.82 15.15 3.16
CA PRO A 97 -12.78 14.52 2.26
C PRO A 97 -12.32 14.64 0.81
N VAL A 98 -12.32 13.53 0.07
CA VAL A 98 -12.03 13.50 -1.37
C VAL A 98 -13.30 13.10 -2.10
N LEU A 99 -13.90 14.04 -2.83
CA LEU A 99 -15.17 13.88 -3.51
C LEU A 99 -14.97 13.04 -4.78
N LEU A 100 -15.39 11.77 -4.74
CA LEU A 100 -15.30 10.88 -5.89
C LEU A 100 -16.50 11.04 -6.83
N ARG A 101 -17.71 10.97 -6.27
CA ARG A 101 -18.99 10.98 -6.99
C ARG A 101 -19.91 12.04 -6.42
N SER A 102 -20.87 12.51 -7.23
CA SER A 102 -21.85 13.49 -6.76
C SER A 102 -22.72 12.87 -5.67
N VAL A 103 -22.92 13.64 -4.60
CA VAL A 103 -23.74 13.28 -3.44
C VAL A 103 -24.63 14.48 -3.13
N TYR A 104 -25.91 14.21 -2.88
CA TYR A 104 -26.81 15.20 -2.31
C TYR A 104 -26.66 15.20 -0.79
N TRP A 105 -26.24 16.32 -0.21
CA TRP A 105 -26.11 16.50 1.23
C TRP A 105 -27.30 17.32 1.74
N GLU A 106 -28.04 16.80 2.71
CA GLU A 106 -29.02 17.63 3.44
C GLU A 106 -28.36 18.39 4.60
N THR A 107 -27.37 17.76 5.25
CA THR A 107 -26.47 18.36 6.25
C THR A 107 -25.08 17.73 6.10
N PRO A 108 -24.07 18.42 5.52
CA PRO A 108 -22.75 17.83 5.37
C PRO A 108 -22.01 17.74 6.71
N PRO A 109 -21.69 16.56 7.27
CA PRO A 109 -20.86 16.42 8.49
C PRO A 109 -19.39 16.79 8.30
N ILE A 110 -19.05 17.42 7.18
CA ILE A 110 -17.70 17.81 6.79
C ILE A 110 -17.65 19.27 6.35
N ASP A 111 -18.67 20.08 6.65
CA ASP A 111 -18.72 21.49 6.23
C ASP A 111 -17.56 22.33 6.76
N GLU A 112 -17.03 21.95 7.92
CA GLU A 112 -15.85 22.57 8.53
C GLU A 112 -14.52 22.04 7.96
N LEU A 113 -14.57 21.00 7.12
CA LEU A 113 -13.39 20.45 6.45
C LEU A 113 -13.16 21.14 5.10
N SER A 114 -11.94 20.95 4.57
CA SER A 114 -11.54 21.44 3.25
C SER A 114 -11.55 20.29 2.23
N PRO A 115 -12.71 19.97 1.61
CA PRO A 115 -12.81 18.86 0.67
C PRO A 115 -11.98 19.11 -0.59
N LEU A 116 -11.48 18.02 -1.17
CA LEU A 116 -10.79 17.98 -2.45
C LEU A 116 -11.62 17.21 -3.49
N PRO A 117 -11.55 17.53 -4.80
CA PRO A 117 -10.80 18.65 -5.39
C PRO A 117 -11.23 20.02 -4.84
N SER A 118 -10.33 20.99 -4.85
CA SER A 118 -10.44 22.32 -4.22
C SER A 118 -11.65 23.12 -4.69
N ASN A 119 -12.09 22.89 -5.93
CA ASN A 119 -13.31 23.46 -6.52
C ASN A 119 -14.61 22.74 -6.11
N ARG A 120 -14.52 21.76 -5.21
CA ARG A 120 -15.62 20.90 -4.72
C ARG A 120 -16.35 20.11 -5.80
N LYS A 121 -15.76 20.00 -6.99
CA LYS A 121 -16.31 19.23 -8.10
C LYS A 121 -15.88 17.76 -7.94
N PRO A 122 -16.80 16.79 -7.85
CA PRO A 122 -16.44 15.38 -7.72
C PRO A 122 -15.57 14.91 -8.87
N ILE A 123 -14.57 14.04 -8.60
CA ILE A 123 -13.62 13.55 -9.60
C ILE A 123 -14.31 13.03 -10.86
N THR A 124 -15.39 12.27 -10.72
CA THR A 124 -16.17 11.72 -11.85
C THR A 124 -16.87 12.76 -12.71
N SER A 125 -16.95 14.02 -12.28
CA SER A 125 -17.55 15.12 -13.05
C SER A 125 -16.52 15.90 -13.88
N TRP A 126 -15.22 15.68 -13.68
CA TRP A 126 -14.17 16.35 -14.45
C TRP A 126 -14.09 15.79 -15.87
N ASN A 127 -13.70 16.65 -16.83
CA ASN A 127 -13.51 16.23 -18.22
C ASN A 127 -12.28 15.33 -18.34
N ASP A 128 -11.22 15.66 -17.60
CA ASP A 128 -10.04 14.84 -17.40
C ASP A 128 -9.92 14.48 -15.91
N ARG A 129 -9.85 13.18 -15.62
CA ARG A 129 -9.72 12.67 -14.25
C ARG A 129 -8.30 12.84 -13.71
N ASP A 130 -7.28 12.82 -14.57
CA ASP A 130 -5.89 13.02 -14.16
C ASP A 130 -5.72 14.42 -13.57
N GLU A 131 -6.28 15.44 -14.22
CA GLU A 131 -6.32 16.82 -13.71
C GLU A 131 -7.00 16.92 -12.34
N ALA A 132 -8.10 16.17 -12.13
CA ALA A 132 -8.80 16.15 -10.85
C ALA A 132 -7.90 15.60 -9.73
N PHE A 133 -7.18 14.51 -9.99
CA PHE A 133 -6.25 13.92 -9.01
C PHE A 133 -4.99 14.75 -8.79
N VAL A 134 -4.52 15.47 -9.82
CA VAL A 134 -3.43 16.45 -9.67
C VAL A 134 -3.84 17.57 -8.68
N ASP A 135 -5.08 18.06 -8.77
CA ASP A 135 -5.60 19.04 -7.82
C ASP A 135 -5.73 18.45 -6.39
N VAL A 136 -6.19 17.20 -6.27
CA VAL A 136 -6.22 16.49 -4.98
C VAL A 136 -4.82 16.37 -4.37
N VAL A 137 -3.83 15.93 -5.14
CA VAL A 137 -2.44 15.79 -4.66
C VAL A 137 -1.85 17.15 -4.28
N LYS A 138 -2.18 18.21 -5.02
CA LYS A 138 -1.78 19.57 -4.67
C LYS A 138 -2.36 19.98 -3.30
N GLY A 139 -3.65 19.76 -3.08
CA GLY A 139 -4.31 20.05 -1.80
C GLY A 139 -3.72 19.25 -0.63
N ILE A 140 -3.47 17.95 -0.83
CA ILE A 140 -2.80 17.10 0.17
C ILE A 140 -1.42 17.67 0.52
N ARG A 141 -0.63 18.08 -0.49
CA ARG A 141 0.70 18.66 -0.28
C ARG A 141 0.64 19.93 0.56
N GLU A 142 -0.31 20.81 0.28
CA GLU A 142 -0.53 22.06 1.03
C GLU A 142 -0.94 21.77 2.48
N GLU A 143 -1.82 20.79 2.68
CA GLU A 143 -2.24 20.35 4.01
C GLU A 143 -1.08 19.80 4.84
N VAL A 144 -0.28 18.89 4.26
CA VAL A 144 0.88 18.31 4.95
C VAL A 144 1.88 19.42 5.33
N LYS A 145 2.13 20.38 4.44
CA LYS A 145 2.99 21.54 4.75
C LYS A 145 2.43 22.34 5.92
N ARG A 146 1.12 22.58 5.97
CA ARG A 146 0.45 23.28 7.07
C ARG A 146 0.59 22.54 8.39
N LEU A 147 0.38 21.22 8.39
CA LEU A 147 0.51 20.39 9.59
C LEU A 147 1.94 20.40 10.13
N VAL A 148 2.93 20.19 9.26
CA VAL A 148 4.34 20.18 9.66
C VAL A 148 4.81 21.56 10.14
N ALA A 149 4.23 22.64 9.64
CA ALA A 149 4.54 24.01 10.10
C ALA A 149 3.88 24.37 11.44
N ASN A 150 2.88 23.62 11.91
CA ASN A 150 2.20 23.87 13.16
C ASN A 150 3.04 23.35 14.34
N SER A 151 3.53 24.25 15.20
CA SER A 151 4.39 23.94 16.35
C SER A 151 3.78 22.93 17.34
N ASN A 152 2.45 22.83 17.36
CA ASN A 152 1.70 21.94 18.26
C ASN A 152 1.38 20.58 17.61
N TYR A 153 1.64 20.41 16.32
CA TYR A 153 1.44 19.14 15.64
C TYR A 153 2.60 18.21 15.93
N SER A 154 2.34 17.20 16.76
CA SER A 154 3.18 16.02 16.86
C SER A 154 2.50 14.92 16.06
N PRO A 155 3.09 14.46 14.94
CA PRO A 155 2.54 13.31 14.25
C PRO A 155 2.47 12.13 15.22
N PRO A 156 1.57 11.17 15.00
CA PRO A 156 1.68 9.87 15.63
C PRO A 156 3.06 9.30 15.30
N GLN A 157 3.99 9.40 16.24
CA GLN A 157 5.33 8.83 16.06
C GLN A 157 5.17 7.33 16.29
N GLN A 158 5.32 6.53 15.22
CA GLN A 158 5.58 5.10 15.41
C GLN A 158 6.81 5.01 16.30
N THR A 159 6.64 4.50 17.51
CA THR A 159 7.75 4.42 18.46
C THR A 159 8.82 3.49 17.89
N SER A 160 10.09 3.67 18.27
CA SER A 160 11.16 2.73 17.89
C SER A 160 10.79 1.28 18.22
N GLN A 161 10.00 1.09 19.28
CA GLN A 161 9.47 -0.19 19.71
C GLN A 161 8.37 -0.73 18.78
N GLU A 162 7.43 0.11 18.32
CA GLU A 162 6.39 -0.30 17.35
C GLU A 162 6.97 -0.61 15.96
N LEU A 163 7.97 0.17 15.52
CA LEU A 163 8.71 -0.13 14.29
C LEU A 163 9.45 -1.47 14.41
N GLN A 164 10.05 -1.73 15.57
CA GLN A 164 10.73 -2.98 15.87
C GLN A 164 9.75 -4.17 15.94
N GLU A 165 8.57 -3.98 16.53
CA GLU A 165 7.48 -4.96 16.56
C GLU A 165 6.93 -5.25 15.17
N ARG A 166 6.72 -4.22 14.34
CA ARG A 166 6.30 -4.37 12.94
C ARG A 166 7.33 -5.17 12.15
N GLN A 167 8.61 -4.83 12.29
CA GLN A 167 9.69 -5.56 11.63
C GLN A 167 9.78 -7.01 12.11
N TYR A 168 9.57 -7.26 13.41
CA TYR A 168 9.50 -8.60 13.96
C TYR A 168 8.32 -9.40 13.38
N GLN A 169 7.14 -8.79 13.28
CA GLN A 169 5.94 -9.41 12.69
C GLN A 169 6.15 -9.77 11.21
N VAL A 170 6.72 -8.86 10.41
CA VAL A 170 7.08 -9.13 9.00
C VAL A 170 8.01 -10.34 8.91
N THR A 171 9.07 -10.33 9.73
CA THR A 171 10.07 -11.42 9.74
C THR A 171 9.44 -12.76 10.16
N SER A 172 8.57 -12.74 11.17
CA SER A 172 7.85 -13.93 11.65
C SER A 172 6.94 -14.52 10.56
N LEU A 173 6.19 -13.67 9.85
CA LEU A 173 5.30 -14.09 8.76
C LEU A 173 6.09 -14.69 7.59
N ILE A 174 7.23 -14.10 7.22
CA ILE A 174 8.11 -14.65 6.18
C ILE A 174 8.64 -16.03 6.60
N ASN A 175 9.12 -16.18 7.83
CA ASN A 175 9.62 -17.45 8.33
C ASN A 175 8.53 -18.54 8.44
N GLU A 176 7.29 -18.16 8.76
CA GLU A 176 6.15 -19.09 8.72
C GLU A 176 5.82 -19.50 7.28
N ALA A 177 5.82 -18.54 6.35
CA ALA A 177 5.58 -18.79 4.93
C ALA A 177 6.66 -19.70 4.33
N ASP A 178 7.93 -19.50 4.69
CA ASP A 178 9.06 -20.32 4.24
C ASP A 178 8.92 -21.77 4.71
N ARG A 179 8.53 -21.99 5.98
CA ARG A 179 8.22 -23.33 6.49
C ARG A 179 7.07 -24.00 5.74
N LEU A 180 5.99 -23.27 5.50
CA LEU A 180 4.85 -23.76 4.73
C LEU A 180 5.25 -24.11 3.28
N ARG A 181 6.14 -23.33 2.68
CA ARG A 181 6.69 -23.57 1.35
C ARG A 181 7.55 -24.83 1.32
N GLU A 182 8.38 -25.06 2.34
CA GLU A 182 9.18 -26.28 2.51
C GLU A 182 8.29 -27.52 2.68
N ASP A 183 7.19 -27.38 3.42
CA ASP A 183 6.13 -28.40 3.56
C ASP A 183 5.28 -28.58 2.29
N LYS A 184 5.61 -27.87 1.19
CA LYS A 184 4.87 -27.84 -0.08
C LYS A 184 3.42 -27.33 0.04
N ASN A 185 3.08 -26.67 1.14
CA ASN A 185 1.79 -26.00 1.33
C ASN A 185 1.80 -24.59 0.73
N PHE A 186 1.94 -24.52 -0.59
CA PHE A 186 2.13 -23.25 -1.32
C PHE A 186 0.94 -22.30 -1.19
N GLU A 187 -0.28 -22.81 -1.02
CA GLU A 187 -1.48 -21.98 -0.86
C GLU A 187 -1.43 -21.17 0.43
N LYS A 188 -1.09 -21.80 1.56
CA LYS A 188 -0.92 -21.10 2.84
C LYS A 188 0.31 -20.20 2.85
N ALA A 189 1.41 -20.64 2.21
CA ALA A 189 2.61 -19.82 2.09
C ALA A 189 2.32 -18.49 1.36
N VAL A 190 1.56 -18.53 0.25
CA VAL A 190 1.12 -17.34 -0.49
C VAL A 190 0.35 -16.37 0.40
N LEU A 191 -0.58 -16.86 1.23
CA LEU A 191 -1.33 -16.01 2.16
C LEU A 191 -0.41 -15.32 3.17
N LYS A 192 0.58 -16.03 3.70
CA LYS A 192 1.52 -15.50 4.70
C LYS A 192 2.50 -14.49 4.10
N TYR A 193 3.03 -14.73 2.90
CA TYR A 193 3.83 -13.70 2.22
C TYR A 193 3.02 -12.46 1.87
N LYS A 194 1.75 -12.62 1.44
CA LYS A 194 0.86 -11.47 1.22
C LYS A 194 0.62 -10.68 2.51
N ALA A 195 0.41 -11.36 3.64
CA ALA A 195 0.29 -10.70 4.93
C ALA A 195 1.57 -9.94 5.32
N ALA A 196 2.74 -10.53 5.08
CA ALA A 196 4.03 -9.84 5.28
C ALA A 196 4.14 -8.59 4.40
N LEU A 197 3.71 -8.66 3.13
CA LEU A 197 3.72 -7.54 2.19
C LEU A 197 2.68 -6.46 2.50
N SER A 198 1.57 -6.79 3.16
CA SER A 198 0.66 -5.78 3.69
C SER A 198 1.30 -4.99 4.83
N LEU A 199 2.19 -5.61 5.62
CA LEU A 199 2.94 -4.94 6.67
C LEU A 199 4.19 -4.23 6.17
N ASP A 200 4.90 -4.78 5.19
CA ASP A 200 6.04 -4.16 4.53
C ASP A 200 5.97 -4.38 3.00
N PRO A 201 5.35 -3.43 2.27
CA PRO A 201 5.22 -3.52 0.81
C PRO A 201 6.55 -3.51 0.05
N ASN A 202 7.65 -3.14 0.72
CA ASN A 202 8.98 -3.05 0.14
C ASN A 202 9.89 -4.23 0.52
N SER A 203 9.34 -5.29 1.12
CA SER A 203 10.13 -6.49 1.43
C SER A 203 10.53 -7.24 0.16
N VAL A 204 11.80 -7.10 -0.24
CA VAL A 204 12.41 -7.80 -1.40
C VAL A 204 12.29 -9.31 -1.26
N LEU A 205 12.51 -9.83 -0.05
CA LEU A 205 12.42 -11.26 0.27
C LEU A 205 10.99 -11.77 0.12
N ALA A 206 10.00 -11.06 0.67
CA ALA A 206 8.61 -11.49 0.60
C ALA A 206 8.07 -11.48 -0.85
N HIS A 207 8.41 -10.45 -1.65
CA HIS A 207 8.06 -10.44 -3.08
C HIS A 207 8.70 -11.60 -3.84
N THR A 208 9.99 -11.86 -3.60
CA THR A 208 10.70 -12.94 -4.31
C THR A 208 10.17 -14.31 -3.92
N ASN A 209 9.94 -14.57 -2.63
CA ASN A 209 9.45 -15.87 -2.17
C ASN A 209 7.97 -16.10 -2.51
N LEU A 210 7.15 -15.04 -2.50
CA LEU A 210 5.79 -15.09 -3.05
C LEU A 210 5.81 -15.45 -4.53
N GLY A 211 6.67 -14.80 -5.31
CA GLY A 211 6.86 -15.11 -6.73
C GLY A 211 7.22 -16.57 -6.95
N PHE A 212 8.12 -17.13 -6.13
CA PHE A 212 8.47 -18.54 -6.18
C PHE A 212 7.28 -19.47 -5.89
N ALA A 213 6.52 -19.20 -4.83
CA ALA A 213 5.35 -20.01 -4.51
C ALA A 213 4.30 -19.98 -5.63
N LEU A 214 4.10 -18.83 -6.28
CA LEU A 214 3.20 -18.68 -7.43
C LEU A 214 3.74 -19.39 -8.67
N PHE A 215 5.05 -19.35 -8.91
CA PHE A 215 5.71 -20.07 -10.00
C PHE A 215 5.48 -21.59 -9.88
N VAL A 216 5.66 -22.15 -8.69
CA VAL A 216 5.41 -23.59 -8.45
C VAL A 216 3.93 -23.95 -8.66
N GLN A 217 3.01 -23.03 -8.38
CA GLN A 217 1.58 -23.20 -8.69
C GLN A 217 1.23 -23.01 -10.18
N GLY A 218 2.21 -22.74 -11.05
CA GLY A 218 1.98 -22.48 -12.48
C GLY A 218 1.42 -21.08 -12.79
N LYS A 219 1.33 -20.19 -11.81
CA LYS A 219 0.83 -18.82 -11.97
C LYS A 219 1.93 -17.88 -12.46
N LEU A 220 2.46 -18.16 -13.66
CA LEU A 220 3.67 -17.55 -14.20
C LEU A 220 3.61 -16.02 -14.29
N ASP A 221 2.50 -15.44 -14.76
CA ASP A 221 2.38 -13.97 -14.88
C ASP A 221 2.42 -13.26 -13.53
N GLN A 222 1.77 -13.84 -12.51
CA GLN A 222 1.78 -13.29 -11.15
C GLN A 222 3.17 -13.41 -10.52
N ALA A 223 3.87 -14.53 -10.76
CA ALA A 223 5.24 -14.72 -10.31
C ALA A 223 6.18 -13.66 -10.91
N ILE A 224 6.10 -13.43 -12.23
CA ILE A 224 6.88 -12.40 -12.93
C ILE A 224 6.62 -11.01 -12.32
N ALA A 225 5.37 -10.65 -12.07
CA ALA A 225 5.03 -9.37 -11.46
C ALA A 225 5.67 -9.20 -10.07
N CYS A 226 5.67 -10.25 -9.25
CA CYS A 226 6.33 -10.24 -7.94
C CYS A 226 7.85 -10.07 -8.06
N TYR A 227 8.51 -10.80 -8.97
CA TYR A 227 9.96 -10.67 -9.17
C TYR A 227 10.34 -9.29 -9.71
N GLN A 228 9.56 -8.75 -10.65
CA GLN A 228 9.76 -7.38 -11.14
C GLN A 228 9.59 -6.36 -10.01
N LYS A 229 8.62 -6.57 -9.10
CA LYS A 229 8.45 -5.68 -7.95
C LYS A 229 9.66 -5.75 -7.00
N ALA A 230 10.18 -6.94 -6.71
CA ALA A 230 11.41 -7.11 -5.94
C ALA A 230 12.59 -6.36 -6.58
N LEU A 231 12.75 -6.45 -7.91
CA LEU A 231 13.81 -5.77 -8.66
C LEU A 231 13.61 -4.26 -8.81
N GLN A 232 12.37 -3.76 -8.73
CA GLN A 232 12.11 -2.31 -8.62
C GLN A 232 12.61 -1.76 -7.28
N ILE A 233 12.57 -2.57 -6.22
CA ILE A 233 13.01 -2.19 -4.87
C ILE A 233 14.53 -2.36 -4.75
N ASP A 234 15.06 -3.52 -5.13
CA ASP A 234 16.49 -3.80 -5.18
C ASP A 234 16.90 -4.35 -6.56
N PRO A 235 17.35 -3.46 -7.47
CA PRO A 235 17.80 -3.85 -8.80
C PRO A 235 19.01 -4.79 -8.82
N ASN A 236 19.75 -4.90 -7.71
CA ASN A 236 20.94 -5.74 -7.58
C ASN A 236 20.65 -7.03 -6.80
N PHE A 237 19.39 -7.43 -6.64
CA PHE A 237 19.06 -8.69 -6.00
C PHE A 237 19.21 -9.87 -6.98
N ALA A 238 20.40 -10.50 -7.00
CA ALA A 238 20.76 -11.56 -7.95
C ALA A 238 19.73 -12.70 -8.02
N TYR A 239 19.20 -13.13 -6.87
CA TYR A 239 18.24 -14.22 -6.80
C TYR A 239 16.90 -13.89 -7.48
N ALA A 240 16.43 -12.64 -7.43
CA ALA A 240 15.22 -12.22 -8.14
C ALA A 240 15.43 -12.17 -9.66
N HIS A 241 16.60 -11.73 -10.15
CA HIS A 241 16.94 -11.82 -11.57
C HIS A 241 16.93 -13.28 -12.04
N PHE A 242 17.53 -14.18 -11.25
CA PHE A 242 17.55 -15.60 -11.59
C PHE A 242 16.15 -16.20 -11.64
N THR A 243 15.32 -15.97 -10.63
CA THR A 243 13.96 -16.55 -10.57
C THR A 243 13.01 -15.93 -11.60
N LEU A 244 13.19 -14.65 -11.94
CA LEU A 244 12.53 -14.02 -13.10
C LEU A 244 12.93 -14.71 -14.41
N GLY A 245 14.22 -14.99 -14.60
CA GLY A 245 14.73 -15.75 -15.76
C GLY A 245 14.03 -17.11 -15.90
N ASN A 246 13.88 -17.86 -14.81
CA ASN A 246 13.16 -19.13 -14.80
C ASN A 246 11.69 -19.00 -15.22
N ALA A 247 10.99 -17.98 -14.72
CA ALA A 247 9.59 -17.75 -15.07
C ALA A 247 9.43 -17.35 -16.55
N LEU A 248 10.33 -16.51 -17.06
CA LEU A 248 10.34 -16.09 -18.48
C LEU A 248 10.69 -17.26 -19.41
N TYR A 249 11.64 -18.11 -19.01
CA TYR A 249 11.95 -19.34 -19.72
C TYR A 249 10.74 -20.27 -19.80
N ALA A 250 10.02 -20.46 -18.70
CA ALA A 250 8.78 -21.25 -18.67
C ALA A 250 7.67 -20.68 -19.56
N GLN A 251 7.67 -19.36 -19.83
CA GLN A 251 6.79 -18.71 -20.81
C GLN A 251 7.31 -18.74 -22.25
N GLY A 252 8.49 -19.33 -22.52
CA GLY A 252 9.12 -19.34 -23.84
C GLY A 252 9.79 -18.01 -24.25
N LYS A 253 9.93 -17.04 -23.34
CA LYS A 253 10.57 -15.74 -23.59
C LYS A 253 12.09 -15.84 -23.43
N LEU A 254 12.73 -16.59 -24.31
CA LEU A 254 14.13 -17.02 -24.18
C LEU A 254 15.12 -15.85 -24.09
N ASP A 255 15.02 -14.84 -24.96
CA ASP A 255 15.96 -13.70 -24.97
C ASP A 255 15.92 -12.91 -23.65
N GLN A 256 14.71 -12.71 -23.11
CA GLN A 256 14.53 -12.02 -21.83
C GLN A 256 15.04 -12.86 -20.66
N ALA A 257 14.84 -14.17 -20.70
CA ALA A 257 15.38 -15.09 -19.70
C ALA A 257 16.91 -15.07 -19.68
N ILE A 258 17.57 -15.13 -20.85
CA ILE A 258 19.03 -15.04 -20.98
C ILE A 258 19.56 -13.74 -20.38
N ALA A 259 18.93 -12.60 -20.69
CA ALA A 259 19.33 -11.31 -20.13
C ALA A 259 19.23 -11.30 -18.59
N CYS A 260 18.16 -11.88 -18.03
CA CYS A 260 18.01 -12.00 -16.58
C CYS A 260 19.09 -12.89 -15.95
N TYR A 261 19.39 -14.04 -16.56
CA TYR A 261 20.45 -14.93 -16.06
C TYR A 261 21.84 -14.30 -16.13
N GLN A 262 22.16 -13.62 -17.22
CA GLN A 262 23.42 -12.87 -17.36
C GLN A 262 23.53 -11.80 -16.28
N LYS A 263 22.44 -11.08 -15.99
CA LYS A 263 22.44 -10.07 -14.93
C LYS A 263 22.63 -10.69 -13.55
N ALA A 264 21.96 -11.80 -13.27
CA ALA A 264 22.10 -12.53 -12.01
C ALA A 264 23.56 -12.97 -11.78
N LEU A 265 24.20 -13.56 -12.80
CA LEU A 265 25.61 -14.00 -12.75
C LEU A 265 26.60 -12.84 -12.71
N GLN A 266 26.27 -11.69 -13.31
CA GLN A 266 27.09 -10.49 -13.20
C GLN A 266 27.12 -9.96 -11.75
N ILE A 267 25.98 -10.04 -11.05
CA ILE A 267 25.85 -9.56 -9.66
C ILE A 267 26.47 -10.58 -8.70
N ASP A 268 26.11 -11.85 -8.83
CA ASP A 268 26.65 -12.95 -8.04
C ASP A 268 27.13 -14.09 -8.96
N PRO A 269 28.44 -14.12 -9.28
CA PRO A 269 29.02 -15.17 -10.11
C PRO A 269 28.89 -16.59 -9.54
N ASN A 270 28.66 -16.74 -8.23
CA ASN A 270 28.57 -18.04 -7.55
C ASN A 270 27.12 -18.52 -7.37
N LEU A 271 26.13 -17.81 -7.92
CA LEU A 271 24.71 -18.11 -7.75
C LEU A 271 24.32 -19.52 -8.22
N THR A 272 25.08 -20.11 -9.14
CA THR A 272 24.87 -21.47 -9.65
C THR A 272 25.48 -22.57 -8.78
N ASP A 273 26.43 -22.25 -7.90
CA ASP A 273 27.13 -23.23 -7.05
C ASP A 273 26.36 -23.53 -5.75
N ASN A 274 25.54 -22.57 -5.29
CA ASN A 274 24.82 -22.65 -4.01
C ASN A 274 23.50 -23.46 -4.07
N ARG A 275 23.26 -24.23 -5.14
CA ARG A 275 22.07 -25.12 -5.28
C ARG A 275 22.31 -26.58 -4.91
N ALA A 276 23.51 -26.93 -4.43
CA ALA A 276 23.79 -28.27 -3.93
C ALA A 276 23.47 -28.47 -2.43
N HIS A 277 23.10 -27.43 -1.67
CA HIS A 277 22.92 -27.53 -0.22
C HIS A 277 21.78 -26.67 0.34
N ASN A 278 20.53 -26.94 -0.03
CA ASN A 278 19.34 -26.72 0.82
C ASN A 278 18.17 -27.54 0.29
#